data_AF-A0A521T3A7-F1
#
_entry.id   AF-A0A521T3A7-F1
#
_cell.length_a   1.000
_cell.length_b   1.000
_cell.length_c   1.000
_cell.angle_alpha   90.00
_cell.angle_beta   90.00
_cell.angle_gamma   90.00
#
_symmetry.space_group_name_H-M   'P 1'
#
loop_
_entity.id
_entity.type
_entity.pdbx_description
1 polymer ?
#
loop_
_entity_poly.entity_id
_entity_poly.type
_entity_poly.pdbx_seq_one_letter_code
_entity_poly.pdbx_strand_id
1 'polypeptide(L)'
;MRVRRSIDGERTIPSRILGAGVGERLEAFRKFREKMNARILESDNLEIKRFFALDTRAYEDGALPVKTKELMGLVASLVLRCDDCVTYHIVRCKEEGVTRAEFLEAFNVGLVVGGSITIPHMRRAVAALDEIEELS
;
A
#
# COMPACT_ATOMS: atom_id res chain seq x y z
N MET A 1 -41.83 -20.37 8.48
CA MET A 1 -40.84 -21.20 9.21
C MET A 1 -39.61 -21.35 8.31
N ARG A 2 -38.43 -21.03 8.84
CA ARG A 2 -37.04 -21.01 8.28
C ARG A 2 -36.79 -21.75 6.94
N VAL A 3 -35.85 -21.32 6.09
CA VAL A 3 -34.40 -21.23 6.38
C VAL A 3 -33.71 -20.23 5.43
N ARG A 4 -32.95 -19.28 6.00
CA ARG A 4 -31.91 -18.51 5.31
C ARG A 4 -30.84 -19.51 4.82
N ARG A 5 -30.61 -19.63 3.51
CA ARG A 5 -29.44 -20.34 2.99
C ARG A 5 -28.27 -19.37 2.85
N SER A 6 -27.09 -19.90 3.15
CA SER A 6 -25.85 -19.22 3.43
C SER A 6 -25.36 -18.32 2.30
N ILE A 7 -24.69 -17.25 2.70
CA ILE A 7 -23.89 -16.40 1.82
C ILE A 7 -22.45 -16.93 1.81
N ASP A 8 -22.27 -18.15 1.31
CA ASP A 8 -20.95 -18.63 0.93
C ASP A 8 -20.78 -18.28 -0.55
N GLY A 9 -20.03 -17.21 -0.80
CA GLY A 9 -19.86 -16.63 -2.12
C GLY A 9 -18.42 -16.17 -2.31
N GLU A 10 -17.52 -17.14 -2.46
CA GLU A 10 -16.27 -16.97 -3.21
C GLU A 10 -16.60 -16.38 -4.58
N ARG A 11 -16.60 -15.06 -4.66
CA ARG A 11 -16.48 -14.35 -5.93
C ARG A 11 -15.02 -14.01 -6.10
N THR A 12 -14.25 -15.01 -6.51
CA THR A 12 -12.98 -14.75 -7.21
C THR A 12 -13.31 -13.88 -8.41
N ILE A 13 -12.88 -12.63 -8.37
CA ILE A 13 -12.98 -11.71 -9.52
C ILE A 13 -12.18 -12.37 -10.66
N PRO A 14 -12.74 -12.55 -11.86
CA PRO A 14 -12.03 -13.18 -12.96
C PRO A 14 -10.71 -12.45 -13.24
N SER A 15 -9.60 -13.19 -13.24
CA SER A 15 -8.24 -12.67 -13.52
C SER A 15 -8.11 -11.92 -14.85
N ARG A 16 -9.11 -12.03 -15.74
CA ARG A 16 -9.18 -11.35 -17.04
C ARG A 16 -9.45 -9.84 -16.98
N ILE A 17 -9.84 -9.29 -15.82
CA ILE A 17 -10.09 -7.83 -15.67
C ILE A 17 -8.79 -7.08 -15.30
N LEU A 18 -7.78 -7.79 -14.79
CA LEU A 18 -6.49 -7.21 -14.41
C LEU A 18 -5.47 -7.56 -15.50
N GLY A 19 -5.17 -6.61 -16.38
CA GLY A 19 -4.03 -6.71 -17.28
C GLY A 19 -2.72 -6.78 -16.48
N ALA A 20 -1.79 -7.62 -16.96
CA ALA A 20 -0.58 -8.11 -16.27
C ALA A 20 -0.87 -9.09 -15.12
N GLY A 21 -0.07 -10.16 -15.03
CA GLY A 21 -0.22 -11.17 -13.97
C GLY A 21 -0.06 -10.55 -12.57
N VAL A 22 -0.70 -11.16 -11.57
CA VAL A 22 -0.68 -10.77 -10.13
C VAL A 22 0.75 -10.59 -9.59
N GLY A 23 1.75 -11.35 -10.04
CA GLY A 23 3.16 -11.08 -9.66
C GLY A 23 3.82 -9.97 -10.47
N GLU A 24 3.45 -9.86 -11.75
CA GLU A 24 4.11 -9.02 -12.75
C GLU A 24 3.93 -7.53 -12.46
N ARG A 25 2.75 -7.13 -11.96
CA ARG A 25 2.44 -5.73 -11.67
C ARG A 25 3.20 -5.20 -10.44
N LEU A 26 3.28 -5.95 -9.35
CA LEU A 26 4.09 -5.56 -8.18
C LEU A 26 5.57 -5.51 -8.51
N GLU A 27 6.08 -6.47 -9.29
CA GLU A 27 7.46 -6.46 -9.73
C GLU A 27 7.76 -5.26 -10.64
N ALA A 28 6.85 -4.95 -11.57
CA ALA A 28 6.95 -3.77 -12.42
C ALA A 28 6.95 -2.47 -11.60
N PHE A 29 6.09 -2.37 -10.58
CA PHE A 29 6.06 -1.23 -9.66
C PHE A 29 7.40 -1.04 -8.93
N ARG A 30 7.95 -2.12 -8.35
CA ARG A 30 9.25 -2.09 -7.66
C ARG A 30 10.37 -1.63 -8.60
N LYS A 31 10.50 -2.28 -9.77
CA LYS A 31 11.51 -1.95 -10.78
C LYS A 31 11.38 -0.51 -11.27
N PHE A 32 10.16 -0.03 -11.51
CA PHE A 32 9.94 1.34 -11.96
C PHE A 32 10.39 2.35 -10.90
N ARG A 33 10.01 2.15 -9.64
CA ARG A 33 10.42 3.01 -8.52
C ARG A 33 11.92 3.04 -8.34
N GLU A 34 12.57 1.89 -8.30
CA GLU A 34 14.04 1.80 -8.15
C GLU A 34 14.75 2.53 -9.29
N LYS A 35 14.35 2.27 -10.54
CA LYS A 35 14.93 2.91 -11.72
C LYS A 35 14.76 4.43 -11.69
N MET A 36 13.57 4.92 -11.34
CA MET A 36 13.31 6.36 -11.31
C MET A 36 13.99 7.03 -10.12
N ASN A 37 14.06 6.38 -8.96
CA ASN A 37 14.82 6.88 -7.82
C ASN A 37 16.31 7.02 -8.17
N ALA A 38 16.92 6.02 -8.81
CA ALA A 38 18.30 6.09 -9.26
C ALA A 38 18.51 7.28 -10.20
N ARG A 39 17.65 7.44 -11.22
CA ARG A 39 17.72 8.56 -12.16
C ARG A 39 17.56 9.93 -11.50
N ILE A 40 16.70 10.05 -10.49
CA ILE A 40 16.50 11.29 -9.74
C ILE A 40 17.75 11.60 -8.88
N LEU A 41 18.31 10.58 -8.23
CA LEU A 41 19.49 10.72 -7.36
C LEU A 41 20.81 10.89 -8.14
N GLU A 42 20.85 10.52 -9.42
CA GLU A 42 21.94 10.86 -10.35
C GLU A 42 22.02 12.36 -10.65
N SER A 43 20.97 13.14 -10.36
CA SER A 43 21.02 14.60 -10.53
C SER A 43 22.05 15.26 -9.60
N ASP A 44 22.57 16.42 -10.00
CA ASP A 44 23.50 17.22 -9.18
C ASP A 44 22.81 18.06 -8.09
N ASN A 45 21.53 17.79 -7.80
CA ASN A 45 20.77 18.55 -6.82
C ASN A 45 20.90 17.96 -5.39
N LEU A 46 21.56 18.69 -4.51
CA LEU A 46 21.82 18.26 -3.13
C LEU A 46 20.54 18.23 -2.28
N GLU A 47 19.62 19.15 -2.52
CA GLU A 47 18.37 19.30 -1.77
C GLU A 47 17.45 18.09 -2.00
N ILE A 48 17.34 17.63 -3.24
CA ILE A 48 16.61 16.42 -3.61
C ILE A 48 17.22 15.20 -2.90
N LYS A 49 18.54 15.03 -2.96
CA LYS A 49 19.25 13.93 -2.28
C LYS A 49 18.98 13.92 -0.78
N ARG A 50 19.03 15.10 -0.14
CA ARG A 50 18.75 15.25 1.29
C ARG A 50 17.31 14.90 1.63
N PHE A 51 16.34 15.28 0.80
CA PHE A 51 14.94 14.97 1.04
C PHE A 51 14.66 13.46 0.94
N PHE A 52 15.22 12.77 -0.06
CA PHE A 52 15.10 11.32 -0.18
C PHE A 52 15.72 10.58 1.02
N ALA A 53 16.88 11.06 1.50
CA ALA A 53 17.50 10.53 2.71
C ALA A 53 16.67 10.78 3.97
N LEU A 54 16.03 11.96 4.07
CA LEU A 54 15.13 12.29 5.18
C LEU A 54 13.89 11.39 5.17
N ASP A 55 13.24 11.23 4.01
CA ASP A 55 12.09 10.35 3.83
C ASP A 55 12.41 8.92 4.29
N THR A 56 13.52 8.35 3.81
CA THR A 56 13.97 7.01 4.22
C THR A 56 14.18 6.91 5.73
N ARG A 57 14.88 7.89 6.33
CA ARG A 57 15.19 7.90 7.77
C ARG A 57 13.97 8.08 8.66
N ALA A 58 12.91 8.72 8.16
CA ALA A 58 11.70 8.93 8.95
C ALA A 58 11.06 7.59 9.39
N TYR A 59 11.19 6.55 8.57
CA TYR A 59 10.63 5.21 8.79
C TYR A 59 11.56 4.22 9.50
N GLU A 60 12.81 4.60 9.82
CA GLU A 60 13.74 3.77 10.59
C GLU A 60 13.21 3.48 12.02
N ASP A 61 13.65 2.39 12.63
CA ASP A 61 13.23 1.99 13.98
C ASP A 61 13.61 3.04 15.05
N GLY A 62 12.85 3.11 16.15
CA GLY A 62 13.13 4.04 17.23
C GLY A 62 12.09 3.97 18.34
N ALA A 63 11.69 5.12 18.91
CA ALA A 63 10.64 5.16 19.93
C ALA A 63 9.30 4.60 19.45
N LEU A 64 9.05 4.68 18.13
CA LEU A 64 7.99 3.95 17.45
C LEU A 64 8.63 2.91 16.54
N PRO A 65 8.16 1.65 16.55
CA PRO A 65 8.73 0.63 15.70
C PRO A 65 8.39 0.87 14.22
N VAL A 66 9.21 0.32 13.33
CA VAL A 66 9.02 0.44 11.86
C VAL A 66 7.59 0.09 11.45
N LYS A 67 7.04 -1.02 11.96
CA LYS A 67 5.65 -1.45 11.73
C LYS A 67 4.62 -0.33 11.99
N THR A 68 4.77 0.40 13.09
CA THR A 68 3.88 1.52 13.44
C THR A 68 4.07 2.69 12.49
N LYS A 69 5.32 3.03 12.15
CA LYS A 69 5.62 4.14 11.24
C LYS A 69 5.10 3.87 9.82
N GLU A 70 5.22 2.66 9.32
CA GLU A 70 4.69 2.28 8.01
C GLU A 70 3.15 2.36 7.96
N LEU A 71 2.46 1.98 9.04
CA LEU A 71 1.01 2.22 9.17
C LEU A 71 0.67 3.72 9.17
N MET A 72 1.47 4.56 9.81
CA MET A 72 1.30 6.02 9.75
C MET A 72 1.49 6.55 8.32
N GLY A 73 2.53 6.08 7.62
CA GLY A 73 2.79 6.40 6.22
C GLY A 73 1.66 5.98 5.30
N LEU A 74 1.08 4.79 5.54
CA LEU A 74 -0.09 4.29 4.81
C LEU A 74 -1.31 5.20 4.97
N VAL A 75 -1.66 5.55 6.21
CA VAL A 75 -2.79 6.45 6.49
C VAL A 75 -2.57 7.82 5.87
N ALA A 76 -1.38 8.40 6.04
CA ALA A 76 -1.01 9.69 5.45
C ALA A 76 -1.12 9.66 3.91
N SER A 77 -0.61 8.61 3.29
CA SER A 77 -0.67 8.41 1.84
C SER A 77 -2.09 8.27 1.31
N LEU A 78 -2.96 7.57 2.07
CA LEU A 78 -4.35 7.37 1.71
C LEU A 78 -5.14 8.68 1.77
N VAL A 79 -4.98 9.48 2.83
CA VAL A 79 -5.66 10.79 2.93
C VAL A 79 -5.14 11.80 1.92
N LEU A 80 -3.86 11.71 1.53
CA LEU A 80 -3.28 12.47 0.43
C LEU A 80 -3.59 11.92 -0.96
N ARG A 81 -4.23 10.74 -1.04
CA ARG A 81 -4.67 10.11 -2.29
C ARG A 81 -3.53 9.80 -3.27
N CYS A 82 -2.36 9.42 -2.73
CA CYS A 82 -1.20 9.01 -3.53
C CYS A 82 -1.17 7.48 -3.71
N ASP A 83 -1.57 6.97 -4.86
CA ASP A 83 -1.65 5.51 -5.10
C ASP A 83 -0.30 4.79 -5.04
N ASP A 84 0.77 5.43 -5.56
CA ASP A 84 2.12 4.87 -5.48
C ASP A 84 2.63 4.82 -4.04
N CYS A 85 2.34 5.85 -3.25
CA CYS A 85 2.71 5.92 -1.83
C CYS A 85 1.92 4.88 -1.02
N VAL A 86 0.62 4.73 -1.29
CA VAL A 86 -0.23 3.71 -0.68
C VAL A 86 0.31 2.31 -1.00
N THR A 87 0.61 2.02 -2.26
CA THR A 87 1.15 0.70 -2.67
C THR A 87 2.51 0.43 -2.01
N TYR A 88 3.38 1.43 -1.95
CA TYR A 88 4.67 1.33 -1.25
C TYR A 88 4.49 0.95 0.23
N HIS A 89 3.65 1.69 0.96
CA HIS A 89 3.44 1.41 2.39
C HIS A 89 2.69 0.11 2.65
N ILE A 90 1.85 -0.39 1.73
CA ILE A 90 1.26 -1.74 1.86
C ILE A 90 2.34 -2.80 1.76
N VAL A 91 3.23 -2.70 0.77
CA VAL A 91 4.36 -3.63 0.61
C VAL A 91 5.22 -3.64 1.87
N ARG A 92 5.63 -2.47 2.36
CA ARG A 92 6.43 -2.35 3.59
C ARG A 92 5.69 -2.87 4.81
N CYS A 93 4.41 -2.53 4.99
CA CYS A 93 3.59 -3.05 6.09
C CYS A 93 3.52 -4.58 6.08
N LYS A 94 3.39 -5.23 4.92
CA LYS A 94 3.42 -6.71 4.84
C LYS A 94 4.79 -7.28 5.20
N GLU A 95 5.88 -6.65 4.74
CA GLU A 95 7.24 -7.03 5.11
C GLU A 95 7.49 -6.92 6.64
N GLU A 96 6.85 -5.96 7.31
CA GLU A 96 6.89 -5.76 8.77
C GLU A 96 5.81 -6.55 9.54
N GLY A 97 5.11 -7.49 8.89
CA GLY A 97 4.16 -8.37 9.56
C GLY A 97 2.86 -7.68 10.01
N VAL A 98 2.42 -6.64 9.32
CA VAL A 98 1.07 -6.09 9.48
C VAL A 98 0.03 -7.10 8.97
N THR A 99 -0.94 -7.38 9.82
CA THR A 99 -2.04 -8.29 9.54
C THR A 99 -3.15 -7.61 8.75
N ARG A 100 -3.97 -8.38 8.03
CA ARG A 100 -5.14 -7.86 7.31
C ARG A 100 -6.11 -7.09 8.23
N ALA A 101 -6.25 -7.52 9.49
CA ALA A 101 -7.07 -6.81 10.47
C ALA A 101 -6.52 -5.41 10.78
N GLU A 102 -5.21 -5.30 11.03
CA GLU A 102 -4.54 -4.01 11.26
C GLU A 102 -4.65 -3.08 10.03
N PHE A 103 -4.55 -3.61 8.80
CA PHE A 103 -4.78 -2.83 7.58
C PHE A 103 -6.20 -2.25 7.52
N LEU A 104 -7.22 -3.05 7.83
CA LEU A 104 -8.61 -2.60 7.80
C LEU A 104 -8.88 -1.51 8.86
N GLU A 105 -8.26 -1.60 10.04
CA GLU A 105 -8.33 -0.54 11.05
C GLU A 105 -7.67 0.76 10.54
N ALA A 106 -6.49 0.67 9.94
CA ALA A 106 -5.80 1.82 9.36
C ALA A 106 -6.59 2.45 8.20
N PHE A 107 -7.15 1.64 7.30
CA PHE A 107 -8.01 2.11 6.21
C PHE A 107 -9.27 2.78 6.74
N ASN A 108 -9.88 2.26 7.81
CA ASN A 108 -11.02 2.91 8.45
C ASN A 108 -10.66 4.31 8.97
N VAL A 109 -9.51 4.45 9.65
CA VAL A 109 -9.01 5.77 10.08
C VAL A 109 -8.81 6.70 8.88
N GLY A 110 -8.14 6.23 7.83
CA GLY A 110 -7.93 7.02 6.61
C GLY A 110 -9.22 7.41 5.89
N LEU A 111 -10.24 6.54 5.88
CA LEU A 111 -11.56 6.83 5.31
C LEU A 111 -12.31 7.89 6.11
N VAL A 112 -12.30 7.79 7.44
CA VAL A 112 -12.99 8.74 8.32
C VAL A 112 -12.35 10.12 8.22
N VAL A 113 -11.01 10.19 8.20
CA VAL A 113 -10.27 11.45 8.11
C VAL A 113 -10.34 12.06 6.71
N GLY A 114 -10.12 11.26 5.67
CA GLY A 114 -10.07 11.74 4.29
C GLY A 114 -11.43 11.83 3.60
N GLY A 115 -12.48 11.24 4.16
CA GLY A 115 -13.82 11.18 3.58
C GLY A 115 -13.94 10.22 2.39
N SER A 116 -15.14 10.17 1.80
CA SER A 116 -15.49 9.20 0.75
C SER A 116 -14.64 9.31 -0.53
N ILE A 117 -13.94 10.43 -0.73
CA ILE A 117 -13.01 10.62 -1.86
C ILE A 117 -11.80 9.68 -1.80
N THR A 118 -11.52 9.09 -0.64
CA THR A 118 -10.47 8.06 -0.48
C THR A 118 -10.89 6.68 -0.99
N ILE A 119 -12.20 6.43 -1.19
CA ILE A 119 -12.73 5.10 -1.56
C ILE A 119 -12.08 4.54 -2.85
N PRO A 120 -11.89 5.29 -3.94
CA PRO A 120 -11.20 4.77 -5.13
C PRO A 120 -9.77 4.31 -4.85
N HIS A 121 -9.04 5.06 -4.01
CA HIS A 121 -7.68 4.73 -3.58
C HIS A 121 -7.67 3.49 -2.69
N MET A 122 -8.65 3.38 -1.78
CA MET A 122 -8.83 2.20 -0.95
C MET A 122 -9.17 0.95 -1.74
N ARG A 123 -9.97 1.05 -2.81
CA ARG A 123 -10.22 -0.10 -3.70
C ARG A 123 -8.93 -0.62 -4.33
N ARG A 124 -8.05 0.28 -4.76
CA ARG A 124 -6.72 -0.09 -5.28
C ARG A 124 -5.81 -0.63 -4.19
N ALA A 125 -5.86 -0.04 -2.99
CA ALA A 125 -5.12 -0.50 -1.82
C ALA A 125 -5.48 -1.96 -1.47
N VAL A 126 -6.78 -2.27 -1.38
CA VAL A 126 -7.24 -3.64 -1.09
C VAL A 126 -6.84 -4.59 -2.22
N ALA A 127 -6.96 -4.18 -3.48
CA ALA A 127 -6.51 -5.01 -4.60
C ALA A 127 -5.00 -5.31 -4.57
N ALA A 128 -4.17 -4.34 -4.19
CA ALA A 128 -2.72 -4.54 -4.02
C ALA A 128 -2.41 -5.43 -2.82
N LEU A 129 -3.17 -5.31 -1.72
CA LEU A 129 -3.03 -6.19 -0.55
C LEU A 129 -3.39 -7.64 -0.88
N ASP A 130 -4.50 -7.85 -1.58
CA ASP A 130 -4.93 -9.19 -2.03
C ASP A 130 -3.85 -9.83 -2.93
N GLU A 131 -3.30 -9.05 -3.87
CA GLU A 131 -2.21 -9.49 -4.76
C GLU A 131 -0.95 -9.93 -3.99
N ILE A 132 -0.56 -9.20 -2.94
CA ILE A 132 0.60 -9.57 -2.10
C ILE A 132 0.30 -10.85 -1.31
N GLU A 133 -0.93 -10.99 -0.80
CA GLU A 133 -1.35 -12.15 -0.02
C GLU A 133 -1.45 -13.43 -0.86
N GLU A 134 -1.79 -13.32 -2.14
CA GLU A 134 -1.78 -14.46 -3.09
C GLU A 134 -0.37 -14.96 -3.43
N LEU A 135 0.67 -14.13 -3.26
CA LEU A 135 2.07 -14.47 -3.54
C LEU A 135 2.84 -15.00 -2.32
N SER A 136 2.25 -14.94 -1.13
CA SER A 136 2.87 -15.29 0.16
C SER A 136 2.47 -16.71 0.61
#